data_AF-A0A434DRS5-F1
#
_entry.id   AF-A0A434DRS5-F1
#
_cell.length_a   1.000
_cell.length_b   1.000
_cell.length_c   1.000
_cell.angle_alpha   90.00
_cell.angle_beta   90.00
_cell.angle_gamma   90.00
#
_symmetry.space_group_name_H-M   'P 1'
#
loop_
_entity.id
_entity.type
_entity.pdbx_description
1 polymer ?
#
loop_
_entity_poly.entity_id
_entity_poly.type
_entity_poly.pdbx_seq_one_letter_code
_entity_poly.pdbx_strand_id
1 'polypeptide(L)'
;MQRRKTLLVGSGPANLALLTCLKERGSSVLDSLEVLERRDSAEWHPGIAFEDSMLQVSLFKDLAFLRNPASPFTFFSFLREKELLYHFIHTNNLYPSRKLFSDYLVWVSRFFANKISFGKEAVAVRLHEKPSGTQTLVVMTRDVSSGDVSEIEADDVVVSL
;
A
#
# COMPACT_ATOMS: atom_id res chain seq x y z
N MET A 1 22.41 -16.13 4.26
CA MET A 1 21.06 -16.12 4.86
C MET A 1 20.05 -16.21 3.73
N GLN A 2 19.13 -17.17 3.78
CA GLN A 2 18.02 -17.25 2.83
C GLN A 2 17.07 -16.07 3.09
N ARG A 3 16.66 -15.37 2.03
CA ARG A 3 15.84 -14.17 2.12
C ARG A 3 14.40 -14.58 2.43
N ARG A 4 13.86 -14.15 3.57
CA ARG A 4 12.47 -14.47 3.98
C ARG A 4 11.47 -13.80 3.03
N LYS A 5 10.48 -14.56 2.57
CA LYS A 5 9.39 -14.05 1.73
C LYS A 5 8.28 -13.49 2.61
N THR A 6 7.95 -12.21 2.41
CA THR A 6 6.91 -11.51 3.17
C THR A 6 5.73 -11.15 2.27
N LEU A 7 4.51 -11.52 2.67
CA LEU A 7 3.29 -11.10 1.99
C LEU A 7 2.56 -10.04 2.79
N LEU A 8 2.15 -8.97 2.11
CA LEU A 8 1.26 -7.95 2.66
C LEU A 8 -0.12 -8.09 2.06
N VAL A 9 -1.13 -8.13 2.92
CA VAL A 9 -2.53 -8.16 2.49
C VAL A 9 -3.09 -6.75 2.56
N GLY A 10 -3.51 -6.22 1.41
CA GLY A 10 -4.03 -4.87 1.20
C GLY A 10 -2.96 -3.88 0.73
N SER A 11 -3.33 -2.97 -0.17
CA SER A 11 -2.51 -1.84 -0.62
C SER A 11 -2.96 -0.50 0.00
N GLY A 12 -3.60 -0.55 1.16
CA GLY A 12 -4.06 0.63 1.88
C GLY A 12 -2.92 1.46 2.50
N PRO A 13 -3.26 2.58 3.17
CA PRO A 13 -2.28 3.52 3.71
C PRO A 13 -1.19 2.89 4.58
N ALA A 14 -1.50 1.91 5.43
CA ALA A 14 -0.52 1.31 6.32
C ALA A 14 0.58 0.53 5.57
N ASN A 15 0.20 -0.30 4.59
CA ASN A 15 1.16 -1.06 3.80
C ASN A 15 1.93 -0.17 2.81
N LEU A 16 1.28 0.87 2.25
CA LEU A 16 1.99 1.89 1.47
C LEU A 16 2.99 2.67 2.32
N ALA A 17 2.66 3.03 3.57
CA ALA A 17 3.61 3.66 4.50
C ALA A 17 4.82 2.75 4.79
N LEU A 18 4.61 1.44 4.94
CA LEU A 18 5.70 0.49 5.10
C LEU A 18 6.61 0.45 3.86
N LEU A 19 6.02 0.35 2.66
CA LEU A 19 6.75 0.32 1.40
C LEU A 19 7.60 1.58 1.19
N THR A 20 7.03 2.77 1.43
CA THR A 20 7.77 4.04 1.33
C THR A 20 8.95 4.09 2.32
N CYS A 21 8.75 3.65 3.55
CA CYS A 21 9.80 3.56 4.57
C CYS A 21 10.93 2.61 4.15
N LEU A 22 10.60 1.42 3.66
CA LEU A 22 11.59 0.43 3.20
C LEU A 22 12.37 0.93 1.99
N LYS A 23 11.70 1.59 1.04
CA LYS A 23 12.32 2.16 -0.16
C LYS A 23 13.29 3.28 0.18
N GLU A 24 12.91 4.19 1.07
CA GLU A 24 13.78 5.28 1.52
C GLU A 24 15.03 4.79 2.25
N ARG A 25 14.90 3.70 3.01
CA ARG A 25 16.03 3.08 3.71
C ARG A 25 16.94 2.24 2.79
N GLY A 26 16.60 2.09 1.51
CA GLY A 26 17.30 1.18 0.60
C GLY A 26 17.26 -0.27 1.11
N SER A 27 16.20 -0.66 1.82
CA SER A 27 16.13 -1.95 2.49
C SER A 27 16.00 -3.08 1.48
N SER A 28 16.87 -4.09 1.63
CA SER A 28 16.82 -5.33 0.87
C SER A 28 15.54 -6.13 1.17
N VAL A 29 14.82 -5.88 2.27
CA VAL A 29 13.54 -6.54 2.53
C VAL A 29 12.52 -6.28 1.41
N LEU A 30 12.60 -5.12 0.75
CA LEU A 30 11.67 -4.74 -0.33
C LEU A 30 11.69 -5.72 -1.52
N ASP A 31 12.80 -6.42 -1.75
CA ASP A 31 12.90 -7.32 -2.90
C ASP A 31 12.17 -8.66 -2.69
N SER A 32 12.03 -9.11 -1.44
CA SER A 32 11.34 -10.37 -1.08
C SER A 32 9.91 -10.16 -0.60
N LEU A 33 9.41 -8.94 -0.77
CA LEU A 33 8.09 -8.50 -0.34
C LEU A 33 7.15 -8.41 -1.55
N GLU A 34 5.93 -8.91 -1.38
CA GLU A 34 4.84 -8.82 -2.36
C GLU A 34 3.55 -8.40 -1.65
N VAL A 35 2.71 -7.61 -2.32
CA VAL A 35 1.45 -7.09 -1.80
C VAL A 35 0.29 -7.66 -2.62
N LEU A 36 -0.73 -8.17 -1.93
CA LEU A 36 -1.97 -8.65 -2.54
C LEU A 36 -3.06 -7.62 -2.30
N GLU A 37 -3.65 -7.08 -3.37
CA GLU A 37 -4.79 -6.17 -3.32
C GLU A 37 -5.97 -6.74 -4.09
N ARG A 38 -7.15 -6.79 -3.46
CA ARG A 38 -8.37 -7.31 -4.09
C ARG A 38 -8.95 -6.37 -5.14
N ARG A 39 -8.76 -5.06 -4.98
CA ARG A 39 -9.19 -4.06 -5.96
C ARG A 39 -8.24 -4.03 -7.17
N ASP A 40 -8.66 -3.35 -8.22
CA ASP A 40 -7.86 -3.08 -9.42
C ASP A 40 -6.88 -1.90 -9.24
N SER A 41 -7.00 -1.18 -8.13
CA SER A 41 -6.21 0.01 -7.82
C SER A 41 -6.06 0.19 -6.30
N ALA A 42 -5.12 1.04 -5.90
CA ALA A 42 -4.90 1.41 -4.49
C ALA A 42 -5.88 2.50 -4.00
N GLU A 43 -7.07 2.55 -4.60
CA GLU A 43 -8.09 3.53 -4.26
C GLU A 43 -8.60 3.31 -2.82
N TRP A 44 -8.65 4.40 -2.05
CA TRP A 44 -8.96 4.36 -0.63
C TRP A 44 -10.39 4.81 -0.35
N HIS A 45 -11.20 3.85 0.09
CA HIS A 45 -12.61 4.03 0.46
C HIS A 45 -13.49 4.69 -0.63
N PRO A 46 -13.62 4.10 -1.83
CA PRO A 46 -14.41 4.67 -2.92
C PRO A 46 -15.87 4.96 -2.54
N GLY A 47 -16.48 4.12 -1.69
CA GLY A 47 -17.88 4.26 -1.29
C GLY A 47 -18.21 5.44 -0.36
N ILE A 48 -17.21 6.18 0.14
CA ILE A 48 -17.41 7.33 1.05
C ILE A 48 -16.61 8.57 0.61
N ALA A 49 -16.04 8.57 -0.59
CA ALA A 49 -15.33 9.70 -1.18
C ALA A 49 -16.30 10.63 -1.93
N PHE A 50 -17.33 11.14 -1.23
CA PHE A 50 -18.24 12.15 -1.78
C PHE A 50 -17.46 13.42 -2.18
N GLU A 51 -18.00 14.19 -3.12
CA GLU A 51 -17.30 15.34 -3.73
C GLU A 51 -16.77 16.34 -2.71
N ASP A 52 -17.54 16.62 -1.65
CA ASP A 52 -17.18 17.57 -0.58
C ASP A 52 -16.57 16.90 0.66
N SER A 53 -16.22 15.60 0.59
CA SER A 53 -15.71 14.88 1.74
C SER A 53 -14.24 15.23 2.02
N MET A 54 -13.95 15.67 3.24
CA MET A 54 -12.62 16.11 3.67
C MET A 54 -11.96 15.07 4.58
N LEU A 55 -10.62 15.06 4.59
CA LEU A 55 -9.88 14.37 5.65
C LEU A 55 -10.03 15.10 6.98
N GLN A 56 -10.02 14.33 8.06
CA GLN A 56 -9.97 14.85 9.43
C GLN A 56 -8.53 14.96 9.96
N VAL A 57 -7.54 14.74 9.10
CA VAL A 57 -6.10 14.83 9.42
C VAL A 57 -5.43 15.81 8.47
N SER A 58 -4.43 16.55 8.96
CA SER A 58 -3.69 17.50 8.15
C SER A 58 -2.82 16.80 7.11
N LEU A 59 -2.53 17.50 6.00
CA LEU A 59 -1.65 16.99 4.94
C LEU A 59 -0.24 16.59 5.41
N PHE A 60 0.22 17.13 6.54
CA PHE A 60 1.52 16.78 7.13
C PHE A 60 1.55 15.35 7.71
N LYS A 61 0.39 14.74 7.94
CA LYS A 61 0.24 13.36 8.39
C LYS A 61 0.07 12.41 7.21
N ASP A 62 0.80 12.65 6.12
CA ASP A 62 0.89 11.74 4.98
C ASP A 62 1.75 10.49 5.31
N LEU A 63 2.09 9.68 4.30
CA LEU A 63 2.82 8.42 4.50
C LEU A 63 4.30 8.57 4.88
N ALA A 64 4.88 9.77 4.72
CA ALA A 64 6.33 9.97 4.80
C ALA A 64 6.77 11.24 5.54
N PHE A 65 6.03 12.34 5.49
CA PHE A 65 6.46 13.68 5.90
C PHE A 65 6.97 13.73 7.34
N LEU A 66 6.21 13.20 8.32
CA LEU A 66 6.65 13.18 9.72
C LEU A 66 7.89 12.31 9.97
N ARG A 67 8.15 11.35 9.08
CA ARG A 67 9.32 10.46 9.14
C ARG A 67 10.53 11.05 8.40
N ASN A 68 10.29 11.69 7.25
CA ASN A 68 11.29 12.30 6.38
C ASN A 68 10.62 13.34 5.46
N PRO A 69 10.68 14.65 5.78
CA PRO A 69 10.09 15.70 4.96
C PRO A 69 10.69 15.82 3.55
N ALA A 70 11.92 15.31 3.34
CA ALA A 70 12.58 15.28 2.04
C ALA A 70 12.21 14.04 1.21
N SER A 71 11.34 13.17 1.72
CA SER A 71 10.92 11.97 1.00
C SER A 71 10.24 12.31 -0.33
N PRO A 72 10.54 11.57 -1.41
CA PRO A 72 9.83 11.71 -2.66
C PRO A 72 8.36 11.28 -2.53
N PHE A 73 7.96 10.58 -1.46
CA PHE A 73 6.61 10.07 -1.27
C PHE A 73 5.71 11.01 -0.46
N THR A 74 6.16 12.23 -0.18
CA THR A 74 5.33 13.24 0.49
C THR A 74 4.14 13.68 -0.36
N PHE A 75 3.05 14.06 0.29
CA PHE A 75 1.87 14.66 -0.34
C PHE A 75 2.24 15.94 -1.10
N PHE A 76 3.23 16.70 -0.62
CA PHE A 76 3.80 17.84 -1.35
C PHE A 76 4.47 17.43 -2.67
N SER A 77 5.22 16.33 -2.69
CA SER A 77 5.83 15.81 -3.92
C SER A 77 4.77 15.40 -4.93
N PHE A 78 3.68 14.77 -4.46
CA PHE A 78 2.51 14.48 -5.29
C PHE A 78 1.86 15.76 -5.85
N LEU A 79 1.56 16.74 -5.00
CA LEU A 79 0.96 18.01 -5.45
C LEU A 79 1.84 18.73 -6.47
N ARG A 80 3.17 18.70 -6.29
CA ARG A 80 4.13 19.27 -7.24
C ARG A 80 4.07 18.56 -8.58
N GLU A 81 4.12 17.23 -8.58
CA GLU A 81 4.06 16.43 -9.82
C GLU A 81 2.74 16.58 -10.56
N LYS A 82 1.64 16.81 -9.84
CA LYS A 82 0.32 17.10 -10.42
C LYS A 82 0.08 18.56 -10.79
N GLU A 83 1.07 19.43 -10.60
CA GLU A 83 0.93 20.89 -10.80
C GLU A 83 -0.17 21.54 -9.93
N LEU A 84 -0.56 20.87 -8.84
CA LEU A 84 -1.61 21.32 -7.91
C LEU A 84 -1.07 22.09 -6.71
N LEU A 85 0.26 22.09 -6.48
CA LEU A 85 0.85 22.68 -5.29
C LEU A 85 0.51 24.17 -5.12
N TYR A 86 0.61 24.96 -6.19
CA TYR A 86 0.27 26.38 -6.14
C TYR A 86 -1.20 26.58 -5.76
N HIS A 87 -2.11 25.86 -6.43
CA HIS A 87 -3.54 25.91 -6.13
C HIS A 87 -3.85 25.51 -4.69
N PHE A 88 -3.24 24.42 -4.22
CA PHE A 88 -3.46 23.92 -2.87
C PHE A 88 -3.04 24.93 -1.81
N ILE A 89 -1.87 25.57 -1.96
CA ILE A 89 -1.40 26.62 -1.03
C ILE A 89 -2.39 27.78 -0.95
N HIS A 90 -2.99 28.19 -2.08
CA HIS A 90 -3.96 29.29 -2.10
C HIS A 90 -5.30 28.97 -1.41
N THR A 91 -5.62 27.69 -1.21
CA THR A 91 -6.85 27.32 -0.49
C THR A 91 -6.82 27.71 1.00
N ASN A 92 -5.62 27.96 1.56
CA ASN A 92 -5.41 28.14 3.00
C ASN A 92 -6.00 26.99 3.85
N ASN A 93 -6.16 25.81 3.26
CA ASN A 93 -6.74 24.64 3.90
C ASN A 93 -5.68 23.55 4.09
N LEU A 94 -5.48 23.11 5.33
CA LEU A 94 -4.53 22.05 5.67
C LEU A 94 -5.10 20.63 5.50
N TYR A 95 -6.39 20.51 5.22
CA TYR A 95 -7.09 19.25 5.12
C TYR A 95 -7.45 19.01 3.65
N PRO A 96 -6.85 18.02 2.97
CA PRO A 96 -7.21 17.70 1.59
C PRO A 96 -8.58 16.99 1.54
N SER A 97 -9.21 17.00 0.37
CA SER A 97 -10.38 16.15 0.14
C SER A 97 -9.99 14.67 0.15
N ARG A 98 -10.94 13.79 0.49
CA ARG A 98 -10.72 12.33 0.46
C ARG A 98 -10.34 11.86 -0.92
N LYS A 99 -10.95 12.42 -1.97
CA LYS A 99 -10.62 12.13 -3.37
C LYS A 99 -9.15 12.46 -3.66
N LEU A 100 -8.70 13.67 -3.32
CA LEU A 100 -7.32 14.07 -3.57
C LEU A 100 -6.30 13.22 -2.79
N PHE A 101 -6.66 12.79 -1.58
CA PHE A 101 -5.82 11.86 -0.83
C PHE A 101 -5.83 10.43 -1.39
N SER A 102 -6.97 9.97 -1.90
CA SER A 102 -7.06 8.69 -2.62
C SER A 102 -6.17 8.71 -3.87
N ASP A 103 -6.21 9.80 -4.64
CA ASP A 103 -5.34 10.01 -5.81
C ASP A 103 -3.85 10.01 -5.43
N TYR A 104 -3.51 10.56 -4.26
CA TYR A 104 -2.17 10.48 -3.70
C TYR A 104 -1.75 9.05 -3.39
N LEU A 105 -2.61 8.21 -2.80
CA LEU A 105 -2.30 6.82 -2.50
C LEU A 105 -2.13 5.98 -3.79
N VAL A 106 -2.99 6.21 -4.78
CA VAL A 106 -2.85 5.63 -6.12
C VAL A 106 -1.56 6.09 -6.79
N TRP A 107 -1.15 7.34 -6.58
CA TRP A 107 0.12 7.84 -7.09
C TRP A 107 1.32 7.18 -6.39
N VAL A 108 1.29 7.03 -5.06
CA VAL A 108 2.35 6.33 -4.32
C VAL A 108 2.45 4.86 -4.73
N SER A 109 1.33 4.18 -4.97
CA SER A 109 1.33 2.76 -5.33
C SER A 109 2.06 2.49 -6.65
N ARG A 110 2.09 3.46 -7.59
CA ARG A 110 2.80 3.34 -8.88
C ARG A 110 4.30 3.13 -8.74
N PHE A 111 4.92 3.65 -7.68
CA PHE A 111 6.34 3.42 -7.38
C PHE A 111 6.63 1.96 -6.98
N PHE A 112 5.59 1.21 -6.66
CA PHE A 112 5.63 -0.18 -6.21
C PHE A 112 4.79 -1.09 -7.13
N ALA A 113 4.54 -0.69 -8.38
CA ALA A 113 3.72 -1.46 -9.31
C ALA A 113 4.27 -2.87 -9.56
N ASN A 114 5.58 -3.08 -9.45
CA ASN A 114 6.21 -4.40 -9.53
C ASN A 114 6.14 -5.23 -8.23
N LYS A 115 5.50 -4.70 -7.19
CA LYS A 115 5.32 -5.34 -5.88
C LYS A 115 3.86 -5.59 -5.54
N ILE A 116 2.93 -4.89 -6.18
CA ILE A 116 1.49 -4.97 -5.89
C ILE A 116 0.80 -5.78 -6.97
N SER A 117 0.21 -6.90 -6.57
CA SER A 117 -0.68 -7.71 -7.39
C SER A 117 -2.13 -7.32 -7.10
N PHE A 118 -2.68 -6.52 -7.99
CA PHE A 118 -4.10 -6.14 -8.00
C PHE A 118 -5.00 -7.29 -8.47
N GLY A 119 -6.28 -7.24 -8.10
CA GLY A 119 -7.25 -8.31 -8.38
C GLY A 119 -6.95 -9.63 -7.65
N LYS A 120 -6.13 -9.61 -6.59
CA LYS A 120 -5.78 -10.78 -5.78
C LYS A 120 -6.33 -10.62 -4.36
N GLU A 121 -7.38 -11.36 -4.05
CA GLU A 121 -7.99 -11.39 -2.73
C GLU A 121 -7.34 -12.49 -1.87
N ALA A 122 -6.69 -12.12 -0.76
CA ALA A 122 -6.28 -13.10 0.23
C ALA A 122 -7.51 -13.58 1.02
N VAL A 123 -7.84 -14.88 0.93
CA VAL A 123 -9.06 -15.45 1.52
C VAL A 123 -8.80 -16.28 2.77
N ALA A 124 -7.58 -16.78 2.96
CA ALA A 124 -7.18 -17.51 4.17
C ALA A 124 -5.66 -17.47 4.37
N VAL A 125 -5.23 -17.61 5.62
CA VAL A 125 -3.83 -17.88 6.00
C VAL A 125 -3.81 -19.15 6.84
N ARG A 126 -2.96 -20.10 6.50
CA ARG A 126 -2.82 -21.38 7.19
C ARG A 126 -1.37 -21.63 7.56
N LEU A 127 -1.15 -22.30 8.69
CA LEU A 127 0.14 -22.90 9.00
C LEU A 127 0.26 -24.22 8.24
N HIS A 128 1.39 -24.43 7.59
CA HIS A 128 1.74 -25.66 6.91
C HIS A 128 3.08 -26.18 7.45
N GLU A 129 3.12 -27.46 7.78
CA GLU A 129 4.35 -28.11 8.24
C GLU A 129 5.05 -28.78 7.06
N LYS A 130 6.27 -28.34 6.76
CA LYS A 130 7.09 -28.93 5.71
C LYS A 130 7.57 -30.32 6.13
N PRO A 131 7.92 -31.21 5.19
CA PRO A 131 8.50 -32.52 5.50
C PRO A 131 9.74 -32.47 6.40
N SER A 132 10.43 -31.33 6.45
CA SER A 132 11.57 -31.07 7.35
C SER A 132 11.18 -30.80 8.81
N GLY A 133 9.89 -30.78 9.16
CA GLY A 133 9.37 -30.37 10.48
C GLY A 133 9.36 -28.86 10.71
N THR A 134 9.66 -28.07 9.68
CA THR A 134 9.65 -26.60 9.76
C THR A 134 8.26 -26.06 9.39
N GLN A 135 7.73 -25.12 10.17
CA GLN A 135 6.46 -24.47 9.87
C GLN A 135 6.65 -23.32 8.87
N THR A 136 5.70 -23.17 7.95
CA THR A 136 5.58 -22.05 7.01
C THR A 136 4.13 -21.56 6.95
N LEU A 137 3.90 -20.36 6.40
CA LEU A 137 2.57 -19.85 6.17
C LEU A 137 2.19 -20.07 4.70
N VAL A 138 0.95 -20.51 4.48
CA VAL A 138 0.34 -20.59 3.16
C VAL A 138 -0.82 -19.61 3.11
N VAL A 139 -0.73 -18.65 2.21
CA VAL A 139 -1.80 -17.69 1.93
C VAL A 139 -2.59 -18.20 0.73
N MET A 140 -3.89 -18.43 0.93
CA MET A 140 -4.81 -18.75 -0.16
C MET A 140 -5.24 -17.45 -0.82
N THR A 141 -5.05 -17.34 -2.12
CA THR A 141 -5.37 -16.16 -2.92
C THR A 141 -6.37 -16.49 -4.00
N ARG A 142 -7.44 -15.69 -4.09
CA ARG A 142 -8.43 -15.76 -5.16
C ARG A 142 -8.15 -14.69 -6.20
N ASP A 143 -8.08 -15.07 -7.46
CA ASP A 143 -8.16 -14.11 -8.57
C ASP A 143 -9.58 -13.57 -8.68
N VAL A 144 -9.75 -12.26 -8.58
CA VAL A 144 -11.07 -11.62 -8.57
C VAL A 144 -11.77 -11.73 -9.92
N SER A 145 -11.02 -11.84 -11.02
CA SER A 145 -11.58 -11.92 -12.37
C SER A 145 -12.04 -13.33 -12.74
N SER A 146 -11.25 -14.36 -12.42
CA SER A 146 -11.57 -15.76 -12.77
C SER A 146 -12.24 -16.53 -11.64
N GLY A 147 -12.07 -16.10 -10.38
CA GLY A 147 -12.49 -16.85 -9.19
C GLY A 147 -11.53 -17.98 -8.80
N ASP A 148 -10.46 -18.20 -9.57
CA ASP A 148 -9.49 -19.26 -9.32
C ASP A 148 -8.76 -19.03 -8.00
N VAL A 149 -8.53 -20.11 -7.27
CA VAL A 149 -7.82 -20.09 -6.00
C VAL A 149 -6.46 -20.73 -6.16
N SER A 150 -5.42 -20.03 -5.73
CA SER A 150 -4.05 -20.50 -5.67
C SER A 150 -3.47 -20.33 -4.27
N GLU A 151 -2.33 -20.97 -4.04
CA GLU A 151 -1.62 -20.92 -2.77
C GLU A 151 -0.26 -20.25 -2.95
N ILE A 152 0.08 -19.38 -2.00
CA ILE A 152 1.37 -18.70 -1.96
C ILE A 152 2.02 -18.98 -0.61
N GLU A 153 3.17 -19.68 -0.63
CA GLU A 153 4.01 -19.81 0.56
C GLU A 153 4.65 -18.47 0.93
N ALA A 154 4.72 -18.20 2.24
CA ALA A 154 5.38 -17.04 2.84
C ALA A 154 5.98 -17.40 4.21
N ASP A 155 7.06 -16.71 4.57
CA ASP A 155 7.66 -16.81 5.90
C ASP A 155 6.99 -15.85 6.89
N ASP A 156 6.52 -14.71 6.39
CA ASP A 156 5.88 -13.66 7.17
C ASP A 156 4.65 -13.12 6.42
N VAL A 157 3.58 -12.82 7.16
CA VAL A 157 2.35 -12.21 6.61
C VAL A 157 1.98 -10.98 7.44
N VAL A 158 1.75 -9.85 6.77
CA VAL A 158 1.27 -8.60 7.37
C VAL A 158 -0.14 -8.33 6.86
N VAL A 159 -1.11 -8.16 7.76
CA VAL A 159 -2.52 -7.95 7.42
C VAL A 159 -2.93 -6.52 7.74
N SER A 160 -3.37 -5.77 6.72
CA SER A 160 -3.91 -4.41 6.84
C SER A 160 -5.04 -4.23 5.83
N LEU A 161 -6.25 -4.67 6.20
CA LEU A 161 -7.47 -4.63 5.38
C LEU A 161 -8.22 -3.30 5.45
#